data_AF-I3DY44-F1
#
_entry.id   AF-I3DY44-F1
#
_cell.length_a   1.000
_cell.length_b   1.000
_cell.length_c   1.000
_cell.angle_alpha   90.00
_cell.angle_beta   90.00
_cell.angle_gamma   90.00
#
_symmetry.space_group_name_H-M   'P 1'
#
loop_
_entity.id
_entity.type
_entity.pdbx_description
1 polymer ?
#
loop_
_entity_poly.entity_id
_entity_poly.type
_entity_poly.pdbx_seq_one_letter_code
_entity_poly.pdbx_strand_id
1 'polypeptide(L)' 'MLRAKFLQVKIFESVSEANSWLLENPDTEIIDIKVSGGDGDYVIGIIYRKEA' A
#
# COMPACT_ATOMS: atom_id res chain seq x y z
N MET A 1 -14.01 -12.26 -6.78
CA MET A 1 -12.83 -13.14 -6.67
C MET A 1 -11.62 -12.30 -7.06
N LEU A 2 -10.70 -12.04 -6.13
CA LEU A 2 -9.52 -11.21 -6.37
C LEU A 2 -8.59 -11.94 -7.36
N ARG A 3 -8.33 -11.35 -8.54
CA ARG A 3 -7.33 -11.87 -9.49
C ARG A 3 -6.07 -11.01 -9.40
N ALA A 4 -5.31 -11.18 -8.32
CA ALA A 4 -4.01 -10.54 -8.15
C ALA A 4 -2.92 -11.50 -8.66
N LYS A 5 -2.15 -11.09 -9.67
CA LYS A 5 -0.99 -11.87 -10.14
C LYS A 5 0.28 -11.60 -9.34
N PHE A 6 0.41 -10.41 -8.75
CA PHE A 6 1.60 -10.00 -8.00
C PHE A 6 1.22 -9.17 -6.78
N LEU A 7 1.68 -9.64 -5.61
CA LEU A 7 1.65 -8.90 -4.36
C LEU A 7 2.97 -8.19 -4.17
N GLN A 8 2.92 -6.94 -3.74
CA GLN A 8 4.10 -6.17 -3.35
C GLN A 8 3.91 -5.66 -1.92
N VAL A 9 5.00 -5.59 -1.18
CA VAL A 9 5.05 -4.94 0.14
C VAL A 9 5.75 -3.61 -0.04
N LYS A 10 5.14 -2.53 0.44
CA LYS A 10 5.71 -1.19 0.40
C LYS A 10 5.63 -0.57 1.79
N ILE A 11 6.71 0.10 2.19
CA ILE A 11 6.79 0.84 3.44
C ILE A 11 6.70 2.32 3.10
N PHE A 12 5.88 3.04 3.85
CA PHE A 12 5.72 4.49 3.79
C PHE A 12 6.05 5.07 5.17
N GLU A 13 6.53 6.30 5.20
CA GLU A 13 6.83 7.06 6.42
C GLU A 13 5.58 7.66 7.07
N SER A 14 4.44 7.63 6.39
CA SER A 14 3.16 8.06 6.95
C SER A 14 1.95 7.57 6.13
N VAL A 15 0.75 7.68 6.71
CA VAL A 15 -0.51 7.44 6.00
C VAL A 15 -0.70 8.44 4.86
N SER A 16 -0.22 9.69 5.04
CA SER A 16 -0.30 10.72 4.01
C SER A 16 0.52 10.35 2.78
N GLU A 17 1.73 9.82 2.97
CA GLU A 17 2.58 9.36 1.86
C GLU A 17 1.95 8.17 1.14
N ALA A 18 1.42 7.19 1.88
CA ALA A 18 0.71 6.06 1.30
C ALA A 18 -0.46 6.50 0.41
N ASN A 19 -1.25 7.48 0.87
CA ASN A 19 -2.36 8.03 0.11
C ASN A 19 -1.91 8.76 -1.17
N SER A 20 -0.88 9.61 -1.08
CA SER A 20 -0.33 10.28 -2.28
C SER A 20 0.17 9.27 -3.30
N TRP A 21 0.87 8.23 -2.85
CA TRP A 21 1.39 7.19 -3.73
C TRP A 21 0.28 6.42 -4.47
N LEU A 22 -0.84 6.13 -3.81
CA LEU A 22 -2.00 5.50 -4.44
C LEU A 22 -2.64 6.38 -5.52
N LEU A 23 -2.69 7.69 -5.31
CA LEU A 23 -3.20 8.64 -6.32
C LEU A 23 -2.34 8.63 -7.58
N GLU A 24 -1.02 8.47 -7.42
CA GLU A 24 -0.07 8.35 -8.54
C GLU A 24 -0.08 6.97 -9.21
N ASN A 25 -0.61 5.94 -8.54
CA ASN A 25 -0.66 4.56 -9.01
C ASN A 25 -2.12 4.06 -9.04
N PRO A 26 -2.98 4.61 -9.91
CA PRO A 26 -4.42 4.33 -9.91
C PRO A 26 -4.76 2.88 -10.30
N ASP A 27 -3.80 2.15 -10.87
CA ASP A 27 -3.89 0.71 -11.17
C ASP A 27 -3.56 -0.17 -9.96
N THR A 28 -3.30 0.40 -8.78
CA THR A 28 -3.01 -0.35 -7.55
C THR A 28 -4.14 -0.29 -6.54
N GLU A 29 -4.18 -1.26 -5.64
CA GLU A 29 -5.10 -1.31 -4.51
C GLU A 29 -4.42 -1.94 -3.29
N ILE A 30 -4.81 -1.47 -2.10
CA ILE A 30 -4.28 -1.96 -0.83
C ILE A 30 -5.15 -3.07 -0.28
N ILE A 31 -4.51 -4.17 0.12
CA ILE A 31 -5.15 -5.32 0.76
C ILE A 31 -5.13 -5.19 2.28
N ASP A 32 -3.98 -4.78 2.84
CA ASP A 32 -3.82 -4.59 4.29
C ASP A 32 -2.82 -3.46 4.57
N ILE A 33 -3.03 -2.79 5.71
CA ILE A 33 -2.16 -1.74 6.24
C ILE A 33 -1.82 -2.06 7.69
N LYS A 34 -0.52 -2.12 7.98
CA LYS A 34 -0.01 -2.12 9.36
C LYS A 34 0.66 -0.80 9.67
N VAL A 35 0.24 -0.18 10.77
CA VAL A 35 0.85 1.03 11.31
C VAL A 35 1.59 0.64 12.59
N SER A 36 2.89 0.91 12.68
CA SER A 36 3.66 0.72 13.92
C SER A 36 3.75 2.05 14.67
N GLY A 37 3.08 2.17 15.82
CA GLY A 37 3.11 3.36 16.68
C GLY A 37 4.31 3.40 17.62
N GLY A 38 5.54 3.28 17.10
CA GLY A 38 6.80 3.30 17.85
C GLY A 38 7.73 4.45 17.41
N ASP A 39 9.04 4.31 17.62
CA ASP A 39 10.04 5.27 17.11
C ASP A 39 10.04 5.26 15.57
N GLY A 40 9.19 6.11 14.98
CA GLY A 40 8.93 6.22 13.55
C GLY A 40 7.61 5.54 13.16
N ASP A 41 6.59 6.36 12.88
CA ASP A 41 5.27 5.88 12.43
C ASP A 41 5.34 5.39 10.97
N TYR A 42 5.81 4.16 10.77
CA TYR A 42 5.80 3.55 9.43
C TYR A 42 4.45 2.91 9.12
N VAL A 43 4.07 3.01 7.85
CA VAL A 43 2.90 2.37 7.27
C VAL A 43 3.38 1.31 6.30
N ILE A 44 3.08 0.05 6.59
CA ILE A 44 3.40 -1.08 5.71
C ILE A 44 2.12 -1.45 4.96
N GLY A 45 2.12 -1.24 3.65
CA GLY A 45 1.04 -1.61 2.74
C GLY A 45 1.35 -2.92 2.00
N ILE A 46 0.40 -3.87 2.05
CA ILE A 46 0.36 -5.00 1.12
C ILE A 46 -0.51 -4.57 -0.04
N ILE A 47 0.07 -4.49 -1.22
CA ILE A 47 -0.58 -3.93 -2.41
C ILE A 47 -0.58 -4.92 -3.56
N TYR A 48 -1.54 -4.77 -4.46
CA TYR A 48 -1.57 -5.48 -5.73
C TYR A 48 -1.88 -4.51 -6.87
N ARG A 49 -1.40 -4.85 -8.07
CA ARG A 49 -1.82 -4.19 -9.31
C ARG A 49 -3.09 -4.86 -9.83
N LYS A 50 -4.12 -4.07 -10.12
CA LYS A 50 -5.33 -4.49 -10.79
C LYS A 50 -4.98 -4.90 -12.22
N GLU A 51 -5.57 -5.99 -12.70
CA GLU A 51 -5.52 -6.31 -14.12
C GLU A 51 -6.37 -5.29 -14.89
N ALA A 52 -5.89 -4.86 -16.06
CA ALA A 52 -6.65 -4.03 -16.99
C ALA A 52 -7.84 -4.79 -17.60
#